data_AF-A0A7S3WEE4-F1
#
_entry.id   AF-A0A7S3WEE4-F1
#
_cell.length_a   1.000
_cell.length_b   1.000
_cell.length_c   1.000
_cell.angle_alpha   90.00
_cell.angle_beta   90.00
_cell.angle_gamma   90.00
#
_symmetry.space_group_name_H-M   'P 1'
#
loop_
_entity.id
_entity.type
_entity.pdbx_description
1 polymer ?
#
loop_
_entity_poly.entity_id
_entity_poly.type
_entity_poly.pdbx_seq_one_letter_code
_entity_poly.pdbx_strand_id
1 'polypeptide(L)'
;FWHADWTVKLDPDAVFFPHRLKSHLAQLKPPADTPIYIKNSNFKFGFMGSLEIFSEKAMEVFIKDGHLCKDKIGHTGGEDFYIMTCMDALGVGSMADAQVLDDKYTRVDHLVLDDVTPCHNGWTAAFHPYKDVNTWMSCHQAAVDTENAWNAAHPTTAAPAPVAAQ
;
A
#
# COMPACT_ATOMS: atom_id res chain seq x y z
N PHE A 1 21.94 4.63 -8.69
CA PHE A 1 22.15 3.83 -7.46
C PHE A 1 20.81 3.30 -6.98
N TRP A 2 20.14 2.48 -7.79
CA TRP A 2 18.91 1.78 -7.43
C TRP A 2 18.98 0.37 -8.01
N HIS A 3 18.56 -0.62 -7.23
CA HIS A 3 18.50 -2.03 -7.64
C HIS A 3 17.05 -2.55 -7.63
N ALA A 4 16.07 -1.64 -7.59
CA ALA A 4 14.65 -1.96 -7.52
C ALA A 4 13.82 -0.87 -8.22
N ASP A 5 12.78 -1.28 -8.94
CA ASP A 5 11.89 -0.38 -9.68
C ASP A 5 10.92 0.40 -8.77
N TRP A 6 10.72 -0.07 -7.53
CA TRP A 6 9.76 0.45 -6.57
C TRP A 6 10.36 0.56 -5.17
N THR A 7 9.99 1.62 -4.46
CA THR A 7 10.25 1.85 -3.04
C THR A 7 8.94 1.78 -2.27
N VAL A 8 8.97 1.11 -1.11
CA VAL A 8 7.81 0.97 -0.23
C VAL A 8 8.19 1.46 1.17
N LYS A 9 7.41 2.38 1.74
CA LYS A 9 7.44 2.72 3.18
C LYS A 9 6.20 2.10 3.83
N LEU A 10 6.40 1.49 4.99
CA LEU A 10 5.37 0.76 5.74
C LEU A 10 5.41 1.18 7.19
N ASP A 11 4.24 1.24 7.79
CA ASP A 11 4.13 1.31 9.24
C ASP A 11 4.46 -0.06 9.87
N PRO A 12 5.07 -0.10 11.06
CA PRO A 12 5.50 -1.34 11.69
C PRO A 12 4.35 -2.26 12.12
N ASP A 13 3.13 -1.73 12.24
CA ASP A 13 1.91 -2.47 12.57
C ASP A 13 1.08 -2.84 11.32
N ALA A 14 1.64 -2.72 10.12
CA ALA A 14 1.09 -3.27 8.89
C ALA A 14 1.59 -4.71 8.66
N VAL A 15 0.67 -5.62 8.33
CA VAL A 15 1.01 -6.99 7.88
C VAL A 15 1.13 -6.96 6.36
N PHE A 16 2.35 -7.09 5.82
CA PHE A 16 2.65 -6.82 4.41
C PHE A 16 3.18 -8.05 3.65
N PHE A 17 2.68 -8.23 2.41
CA PHE A 17 3.03 -9.32 1.50
C PHE A 17 3.59 -8.77 0.18
N PRO A 18 4.92 -8.63 0.04
CA PRO A 18 5.55 -8.01 -1.13
C PRO A 18 5.20 -8.67 -2.47
N HIS A 19 4.97 -9.99 -2.49
CA HIS A 19 4.63 -10.71 -3.71
C HIS A 19 3.24 -10.31 -4.25
N ARG A 20 2.28 -9.99 -3.36
CA ARG A 20 0.95 -9.51 -3.75
C ARG A 20 1.05 -8.11 -4.35
N LEU A 21 1.85 -7.23 -3.74
CA LEU A 21 2.12 -5.91 -4.31
C LEU A 21 2.68 -6.00 -5.74
N LYS A 22 3.58 -6.96 -6.01
CA LYS A 22 4.06 -7.19 -7.40
C LYS A 22 2.93 -7.55 -8.35
N SER A 23 1.97 -8.38 -7.92
CA SER A 23 0.79 -8.72 -8.71
C SER A 23 -0.11 -7.52 -8.97
N HIS A 24 -0.35 -6.68 -7.97
CA HIS A 24 -1.07 -5.40 -8.12
C HIS A 24 -0.38 -4.49 -9.15
N LEU A 25 0.93 -4.25 -9.01
CA LEU A 25 1.70 -3.41 -9.92
C LEU A 25 1.72 -3.97 -11.35
N ALA A 26 1.80 -5.30 -11.52
CA ALA A 26 1.72 -5.94 -12.83
C ALA A 26 0.34 -5.76 -13.49
N GLN A 27 -0.74 -5.72 -12.70
CA GLN A 27 -2.10 -5.47 -13.20
C GLN A 27 -2.32 -3.99 -13.54
N LEU A 28 -1.80 -3.08 -12.71
CA LEU A 28 -1.88 -1.63 -12.96
C LEU A 28 -1.18 -1.21 -14.25
N LYS A 29 -0.14 -1.94 -14.66
CA LYS A 29 0.69 -1.63 -15.85
C LYS A 29 1.16 -0.17 -15.86
N PRO A 30 1.82 0.28 -14.78
CA PRO A 30 2.36 1.63 -14.73
C PRO A 30 3.32 1.86 -15.91
N PRO A 31 3.26 3.01 -16.58
CA PRO A 31 4.21 3.36 -17.62
C PRO A 31 5.65 3.27 -17.11
N ALA A 32 6.51 2.63 -17.89
CA ALA A 32 7.94 2.59 -17.59
C ALA A 32 8.53 4.01 -17.54
N ASP A 33 9.59 4.18 -16.75
CA ASP A 33 10.35 5.43 -16.63
C ASP A 33 9.54 6.68 -16.26
N THR A 34 8.33 6.50 -15.72
CA THR A 34 7.46 7.62 -15.29
C THR A 34 7.49 7.75 -13.77
N PRO A 35 7.69 8.96 -13.21
CA PRO A 35 7.60 9.20 -11.78
C PRO A 35 6.13 9.06 -11.35
N ILE A 36 5.82 8.01 -10.59
CA ILE A 36 4.46 7.67 -10.16
C ILE A 36 4.49 7.21 -8.69
N TYR A 37 3.47 7.61 -7.92
CA TYR A 37 3.11 6.96 -6.66
C TYR A 37 1.72 6.31 -6.74
N ILE A 38 1.44 5.35 -5.86
CA ILE A 38 0.15 4.64 -5.85
C ILE A 38 -0.74 5.18 -4.72
N LYS A 39 -1.92 5.67 -5.08
CA LYS A 39 -3.03 5.96 -4.17
C LYS A 39 -3.67 4.65 -3.73
N ASN A 40 -3.48 4.32 -2.46
CA ASN A 40 -3.75 3.00 -1.88
C ASN A 40 -5.14 2.87 -1.22
N SER A 41 -5.97 3.91 -1.27
CA SER A 41 -7.24 3.95 -0.55
C SER A 41 -8.25 4.85 -1.25
N ASN A 42 -9.54 4.65 -0.96
CA ASN A 42 -10.62 5.57 -1.33
C ASN A 42 -10.96 6.55 -0.19
N PHE A 43 -10.26 6.47 0.94
CA PHE A 43 -10.51 7.30 2.11
C PHE A 43 -9.75 8.63 2.04
N LYS A 44 -10.36 9.71 2.52
CA LYS A 44 -9.80 11.08 2.56
C LYS A 44 -9.21 11.51 1.20
N PHE A 45 -7.89 11.69 1.13
CA PHE A 45 -7.17 12.13 -0.07
C PHE A 45 -6.63 10.97 -0.94
N GLY A 46 -7.04 9.75 -0.61
CA GLY A 46 -6.77 8.52 -1.37
C GLY A 46 -5.39 7.90 -1.11
N PHE A 47 -4.70 8.37 -0.07
CA PHE A 47 -3.35 7.94 0.27
C PHE A 47 -3.24 7.80 1.78
N MET A 48 -2.95 6.59 2.26
CA MET A 48 -2.76 6.27 3.66
C MET A 48 -1.28 6.02 3.95
N GLY A 49 -0.75 6.63 5.01
CA GLY A 49 0.65 6.47 5.41
C GLY A 49 1.09 5.05 5.80
N SER A 50 0.14 4.15 6.05
CA SER A 50 0.42 2.77 6.46
C SER A 50 1.08 1.92 5.37
N LEU A 51 0.91 2.29 4.09
CA LEU A 51 1.58 1.68 2.93
C LEU A 51 1.82 2.72 1.83
N GLU A 52 3.03 3.26 1.74
CA GLU A 52 3.37 4.23 0.71
C GLU A 52 4.21 3.59 -0.39
N ILE A 53 3.78 3.69 -1.65
CA ILE A 53 4.38 2.99 -2.80
C ILE A 53 4.80 4.01 -3.86
N PHE A 54 6.09 4.04 -4.18
CA PHE A 54 6.69 5.00 -5.10
C PHE A 54 7.53 4.29 -6.16
N SER A 55 7.45 4.72 -7.41
CA SER A 55 8.40 4.26 -8.44
C SER A 55 9.80 4.81 -8.15
N GLU A 56 10.84 4.14 -8.66
CA GLU A 56 12.23 4.64 -8.60
C GLU A 56 12.31 6.10 -9.06
N LYS A 57 11.63 6.43 -10.17
CA LYS A 57 11.60 7.78 -10.74
C LYS A 57 10.91 8.80 -9.84
N ALA A 58 9.86 8.42 -9.11
CA ALA A 58 9.25 9.31 -8.12
C ALA A 58 10.23 9.62 -6.99
N MET A 59 10.97 8.62 -6.51
CA MET A 59 11.97 8.81 -5.45
C MET A 59 13.19 9.62 -5.92
N GLU A 60 13.63 9.46 -7.17
CA GLU A 60 14.67 10.32 -7.76
C GLU A 60 14.26 11.79 -7.75
N VAL A 61 13.00 12.10 -8.14
CA VAL A 61 12.45 13.45 -8.09
C VAL A 61 12.40 13.97 -6.65
N PHE A 62 11.89 13.18 -5.72
CA PHE A 62 11.75 13.58 -4.32
C PHE A 62 13.11 13.81 -3.62
N ILE A 63 14.10 12.96 -3.84
CA ILE A 63 15.44 13.12 -3.25
C ILE A 63 16.11 14.40 -3.78
N LYS A 64 15.94 14.69 -5.07
CA LYS A 64 16.52 15.87 -5.70
C LYS A 64 15.84 17.16 -5.24
N ASP A 65 14.52 17.21 -5.33
CA ASP A 65 13.75 18.45 -5.26
C ASP A 65 12.79 18.53 -4.04
N GLY A 66 12.67 17.47 -3.23
CA GLY A 66 11.79 17.42 -2.06
C GLY A 66 12.12 18.42 -0.95
N HIS A 67 13.34 18.95 -0.92
CA HIS A 67 13.71 20.05 -0.03
C HIS A 67 12.92 21.34 -0.32
N LEU A 68 12.46 21.54 -1.57
CA LEU A 68 11.64 22.70 -1.96
C LEU A 68 10.25 22.67 -1.31
N CYS A 69 9.77 21.49 -0.92
CA CYS A 69 8.47 21.32 -0.30
C CYS A 69 8.40 21.90 1.11
N LYS A 70 9.51 21.91 1.86
CA LYS A 70 9.56 22.42 3.24
C LYS A 70 9.05 23.86 3.38
N ASP A 71 9.38 24.70 2.40
CA ASP A 71 9.05 26.13 2.46
C ASP A 71 7.67 26.45 1.85
N LYS A 72 7.08 25.50 1.12
CA LYS A 72 5.88 25.71 0.29
C LYS A 72 4.68 24.88 0.74
N ILE A 73 4.94 23.75 1.38
CA ILE A 73 3.95 22.80 1.87
C ILE A 73 4.01 22.86 3.39
N GLY A 74 2.97 23.42 4.00
CA GLY A 74 2.88 23.52 5.45
C GLY A 74 2.80 22.15 6.11
N HIS A 75 3.05 22.11 7.42
CA HIS A 75 2.96 20.90 8.23
C HIS A 75 1.53 20.57 8.70
N THR A 76 0.52 21.08 7.99
CA THR A 76 -0.89 20.82 8.30
C THR A 76 -1.27 19.46 7.75
N GLY A 77 -1.10 18.40 8.55
CA GLY A 77 -1.37 17.01 8.16
C GLY A 77 -0.36 16.04 8.79
N GLY A 78 -0.52 14.74 8.48
CA GLY A 78 0.49 13.72 8.78
C GLY A 78 1.67 13.76 7.80
N GLU A 79 2.65 12.88 8.01
CA GLU A 79 3.78 12.71 7.09
C GLU A 79 3.34 12.21 5.70
N ASP A 80 2.28 11.40 5.66
CA ASP A 80 1.65 10.85 4.46
C ASP A 80 1.05 11.96 3.59
N PHE A 81 0.34 12.89 4.22
CA PHE A 81 -0.21 14.06 3.56
C PHE A 81 0.91 14.98 3.05
N TYR A 82 1.97 15.18 3.85
CA TYR A 82 3.12 15.98 3.45
C TYR A 82 3.81 15.41 2.20
N ILE A 83 4.14 14.11 2.21
CA ILE A 83 4.87 13.50 1.09
C ILE A 83 3.99 13.42 -0.16
N MET A 84 2.70 13.07 -0.05
CA MET A 84 1.79 13.05 -1.20
C MET A 84 1.68 14.45 -1.83
N THR A 85 1.45 15.48 -1.02
CA THR A 85 1.33 16.86 -1.53
C THR A 85 2.64 17.32 -2.16
N CYS A 86 3.79 16.88 -1.62
CA CYS A 86 5.10 17.16 -2.21
C CYS A 86 5.30 16.47 -3.55
N MET A 87 4.92 15.20 -3.68
CA MET A 87 4.94 14.48 -4.97
C MET A 87 4.08 15.20 -6.01
N ASP A 88 2.85 15.58 -5.65
CA ASP A 88 1.95 16.32 -6.53
C ASP A 88 2.56 17.68 -6.95
N ALA A 89 3.13 18.43 -6.01
CA ALA A 89 3.75 19.74 -6.27
C ALA A 89 5.01 19.64 -7.15
N LEU A 90 5.73 18.52 -7.08
CA LEU A 90 6.90 18.23 -7.91
C LEU A 90 6.53 17.64 -9.29
N GLY A 91 5.25 17.48 -9.59
CA GLY A 91 4.77 16.96 -10.86
C GLY A 91 4.88 15.44 -11.01
N VAL A 92 5.04 14.71 -9.91
CA VAL A 92 4.97 13.24 -9.90
C VAL A 92 3.52 12.81 -10.14
N GLY A 93 3.32 11.87 -11.06
CA GLY A 93 1.99 11.34 -11.37
C GLY A 93 1.48 10.40 -10.27
N SER A 94 0.19 10.04 -10.35
CA SER A 94 -0.37 9.00 -9.50
C SER A 94 -1.25 8.02 -10.28
N MET A 95 -1.28 6.78 -9.80
CA MET A 95 -2.26 5.77 -10.16
C MET A 95 -2.99 5.33 -8.89
N ALA A 96 -4.17 4.71 -9.01
CA ALA A 96 -4.96 4.31 -7.85
C ALA A 96 -5.20 2.80 -7.83
N ASP A 97 -5.05 2.22 -6.64
CA ASP A 97 -5.40 0.85 -6.32
C ASP A 97 -5.85 0.78 -4.87
N ALA A 98 -7.16 0.91 -4.65
CA ALA A 98 -7.74 0.89 -3.31
C ALA A 98 -7.85 -0.53 -2.71
N GLN A 99 -7.45 -1.58 -3.44
CA GLN A 99 -7.48 -2.96 -2.93
C GLN A 99 -6.13 -3.42 -2.39
N VAL A 100 -5.06 -2.69 -2.68
CA VAL A 100 -3.69 -3.00 -2.25
C VAL A 100 -3.53 -2.93 -0.73
N LEU A 101 -4.35 -2.12 -0.05
CA LEU A 101 -4.34 -1.89 1.38
C LEU A 101 -5.74 -2.03 1.96
N ASP A 102 -5.89 -2.88 2.98
CA ASP A 102 -7.05 -2.85 3.88
C ASP A 102 -6.63 -2.15 5.17
N ASP A 103 -7.13 -0.92 5.36
CA ASP A 103 -6.82 -0.10 6.52
C ASP A 103 -8.08 0.12 7.39
N LYS A 104 -8.09 -0.40 8.62
CA LYS A 104 -9.24 -0.32 9.52
C LYS A 104 -9.56 1.12 9.92
N TYR A 105 -8.61 2.06 9.86
CA TYR A 105 -8.90 3.48 10.14
C TYR A 105 -9.81 4.12 9.08
N THR A 106 -10.01 3.47 7.94
CA THR A 106 -11.00 3.90 6.94
C THR A 106 -12.44 3.57 7.34
N ARG A 107 -12.63 2.70 8.35
CA ARG A 107 -13.93 2.25 8.89
C ARG A 107 -14.28 3.06 10.14
N VAL A 108 -14.66 4.32 9.92
CA VAL A 108 -14.80 5.36 10.95
C VAL A 108 -15.90 5.10 12.00
N ASP A 109 -16.84 4.19 11.74
CA ASP A 109 -17.97 3.87 12.60
C ASP A 109 -17.72 2.69 13.56
N HIS A 110 -16.87 1.73 13.16
CA HIS A 110 -16.63 0.51 13.93
C HIS A 110 -15.17 0.03 13.83
N LEU A 111 -14.27 0.70 14.57
CA LEU A 111 -12.87 0.31 14.64
C LEU A 111 -12.66 -0.90 15.58
N VAL A 112 -12.61 -2.11 15.02
CA VAL A 112 -12.29 -3.35 15.75
C VAL A 112 -10.83 -3.72 15.50
N LEU A 113 -9.95 -3.34 16.43
CA LEU A 113 -8.49 -3.43 16.23
C LEU A 113 -7.95 -4.87 16.25
N ASP A 114 -8.64 -5.80 16.91
CA ASP A 114 -8.26 -7.21 17.03
C ASP A 114 -8.93 -8.13 15.99
N ASP A 115 -9.82 -7.61 15.14
CA ASP A 115 -10.44 -8.38 14.06
C ASP A 115 -9.41 -8.76 12.99
N VAL A 116 -9.18 -10.07 12.83
CA VAL A 116 -8.28 -10.64 11.80
C VAL A 116 -9.04 -11.17 10.59
N THR A 117 -10.37 -11.06 10.56
CA THR A 117 -11.20 -11.53 9.44
C THR A 117 -10.74 -10.96 8.10
N PRO A 118 -10.41 -9.65 7.97
CA PRO A 118 -9.96 -9.07 6.70
C PRO A 118 -8.70 -9.72 6.14
N CYS A 119 -7.83 -10.29 6.99
CA CYS A 119 -6.57 -10.91 6.57
C CYS A 119 -6.77 -12.15 5.70
N HIS A 120 -7.97 -12.72 5.66
CA HIS A 120 -8.32 -13.82 4.75
C HIS A 120 -8.56 -13.35 3.30
N ASN A 121 -8.38 -12.06 2.99
CA ASN A 121 -8.35 -11.60 1.61
C ASN A 121 -7.03 -12.01 0.94
N GLY A 122 -7.09 -12.94 -0.02
CA GLY A 122 -5.91 -13.42 -0.74
C GLY A 122 -5.28 -12.42 -1.71
N TRP A 123 -5.97 -11.33 -2.04
CA TRP A 123 -5.52 -10.34 -3.01
C TRP A 123 -4.76 -9.19 -2.34
N THR A 124 -5.32 -8.62 -1.27
CA THR A 124 -4.77 -7.45 -0.56
C THR A 124 -3.31 -7.66 -0.14
N ALA A 125 -2.47 -6.67 -0.41
CA ALA A 125 -1.03 -6.74 -0.15
C ALA A 125 -0.63 -6.29 1.26
N ALA A 126 -1.39 -5.39 1.90
CA ALA A 126 -1.17 -4.97 3.27
C ALA A 126 -2.47 -4.88 4.09
N PHE A 127 -2.39 -5.28 5.36
CA PHE A 127 -3.47 -5.12 6.32
C PHE A 127 -2.99 -4.26 7.49
N HIS A 128 -3.73 -3.21 7.83
CA HIS A 128 -3.35 -2.25 8.86
C HIS A 128 -4.58 -1.76 9.64
N PRO A 129 -4.46 -1.38 10.92
CA PRO A 129 -3.38 -1.67 11.85
C PRO A 129 -3.57 -3.00 12.60
N TYR A 130 -2.46 -3.62 13.00
CA TYR A 130 -2.38 -4.71 13.96
C TYR A 130 -1.30 -4.39 15.01
N LYS A 131 -1.71 -3.66 16.05
CA LYS A 131 -0.78 -3.06 17.04
C LYS A 131 -0.22 -4.02 18.07
N ASP A 132 -0.92 -5.13 18.31
CA ASP A 132 -0.45 -6.18 19.23
C ASP A 132 0.25 -7.28 18.46
N VAL A 133 1.32 -7.84 19.03
CA VAL A 133 2.11 -8.88 18.38
C VAL A 133 1.27 -10.12 18.09
N ASN A 134 0.36 -10.52 18.98
CA ASN A 134 -0.45 -11.72 18.77
C ASN A 134 -1.49 -11.50 17.66
N THR A 135 -2.11 -10.31 17.60
CA THR A 135 -3.07 -10.00 16.53
C THR A 135 -2.37 -9.84 15.18
N TRP A 136 -1.16 -9.26 15.15
CA TRP A 136 -0.33 -9.20 13.95
C TRP A 136 0.02 -10.60 13.45
N MET A 137 0.51 -11.48 14.34
CA MET A 137 0.86 -12.86 13.99
C MET A 137 -0.37 -13.67 13.54
N SER A 138 -1.52 -13.45 14.17
CA SER A 138 -2.78 -14.09 13.79
C SER A 138 -3.26 -13.63 12.41
N CYS A 139 -3.14 -12.33 12.11
CA CYS A 139 -3.44 -11.80 10.78
C CYS A 139 -2.50 -12.38 9.71
N HIS A 140 -1.19 -12.39 9.99
CA HIS A 140 -0.21 -12.98 9.08
C HIS A 140 -0.51 -14.46 8.82
N GLN A 141 -0.81 -15.24 9.87
CA GLN A 141 -1.15 -16.66 9.74
C GLN A 141 -2.42 -16.86 8.90
N ALA A 142 -3.49 -16.10 9.17
CA ALA A 142 -4.72 -16.14 8.38
C ALA A 142 -4.47 -15.86 6.89
N ALA A 143 -3.67 -14.84 6.58
CA ALA A 143 -3.34 -14.48 5.20
C ALA A 143 -2.51 -15.55 4.49
N VAL A 144 -1.56 -16.20 5.18
CA VAL A 144 -0.76 -17.31 4.66
C VAL A 144 -1.61 -18.56 4.44
N ASP A 145 -2.51 -18.88 5.36
CA ASP A 145 -3.40 -20.04 5.23
C ASP A 145 -4.36 -19.88 4.03
N THR A 146 -4.90 -18.68 3.83
CA THR A 146 -5.69 -18.36 2.63
C THR A 146 -4.88 -18.55 1.35
N GLU A 147 -3.64 -18.07 1.31
CA GLU A 147 -2.77 -18.20 0.14
C GLU A 147 -2.42 -19.66 -0.15
N ASN A 148 -2.09 -20.44 0.88
CA ASN A 148 -1.82 -21.87 0.76
C ASN A 148 -3.05 -22.62 0.25
N ALA A 149 -4.24 -22.31 0.78
CA ALA A 149 -5.49 -22.90 0.31
C ALA A 149 -5.77 -22.56 -1.16
N TRP A 150 -5.52 -21.31 -1.58
CA TRP A 150 -5.66 -20.90 -2.97
C TRP A 150 -4.70 -21.64 -3.89
N ASN A 151 -3.42 -21.72 -3.51
CA ASN A 151 -2.38 -22.40 -4.29
C ASN A 151 -2.65 -23.91 -4.41
N ALA A 152 -3.16 -24.54 -3.34
CA ALA A 152 -3.57 -25.94 -3.36
C ALA A 152 -4.77 -26.18 -4.30
N ALA A 153 -5.70 -25.22 -4.39
CA ALA A 153 -6.83 -25.28 -5.31
C ALA A 153 -6.44 -24.94 -6.76
N HIS A 154 -5.36 -24.18 -7.00
CA HIS A 154 -4.97 -23.69 -8.32
C HIS A 154 -3.45 -23.86 -8.60
N PRO A 155 -2.97 -25.10 -8.79
CA PRO A 155 -1.54 -25.40 -8.87
C PRO A 155 -0.81 -24.83 -10.11
N THR A 156 -1.54 -24.28 -11.09
CA THR A 156 -0.97 -23.79 -12.36
C THR A 156 -1.32 -22.33 -12.68
N THR A 157 -1.95 -21.59 -11.78
CA THR A 157 -2.32 -20.19 -12.03
C THR A 157 -1.44 -19.21 -11.28
N ALA A 158 -1.32 -17.99 -11.82
CA ALA A 158 -0.73 -16.86 -11.09
C ALA A 158 -1.60 -16.48 -9.87
N ALA A 159 -1.08 -15.54 -9.05
CA ALA A 159 -1.68 -15.04 -7.81
C ALA A 159 -3.21 -14.80 -7.89
N PRO A 160 -3.92 -14.84 -6.75
CA PRO A 160 -5.38 -14.66 -6.69
C PRO A 160 -5.84 -13.46 -7.53
N ALA A 161 -6.98 -13.59 -8.20
CA ALA A 161 -7.58 -12.46 -8.89
C ALA A 161 -8.14 -11.43 -7.89
N PRO A 162 -8.34 -10.17 -8.29
CA PRO A 162 -8.99 -9.16 -7.46
C PRO A 162 -10.31 -9.69 -6.90
N VAL A 163 -10.50 -9.56 -5.58
CA VAL A 163 -11.79 -9.85 -4.96
C VAL A 163 -12.76 -8.75 -5.40
N ALA A 164 -13.93 -9.13 -5.91
CA ALA A 164 -14.94 -8.16 -6.31
C ALA A 164 -15.26 -7.23 -5.13
N ALA A 165 -15.18 -5.92 -5.35
CA ALA A 165 -15.56 -4.93 -4.35
C ALA A 165 -17.03 -5.15 -3.97
N GLN A 166 -17.28 -5.39 -2.68
CA GLN A 166 -18.63 -5.41 -2.12
C GLN A 166 -19.12 -3.98 -1.90
#